data_AF-A0A2H5WKF8-F1
#
_entry.id   AF-A0A2H5WKF8-F1
#
_cell.length_a   1.000
_cell.length_b   1.000
_cell.length_c   1.000
_cell.angle_alpha   90.00
_cell.angle_beta   90.00
_cell.angle_gamma   90.00
#
_symmetry.space_group_name_H-M   'P 1'
#
loop_
_entity.id
_entity.type
_entity.pdbx_description
1 polymer ?
#
loop_
_entity_poly.entity_id
_entity_poly.type
_entity_poly.pdbx_seq_one_letter_code
_entity_poly.pdbx_strand_id
1 'polypeptide(L)'
;MALPKDLEEQVEQIVRSVARERRLGKLTSLERFALERGARRGLRKGLRQGLQQGLQQGLQQGLQQGLQQGLQQGLRDAVLTVLHARFGVVPERVREALEAIDSVERLEALSALAATAESLEAFEQALQQGE
;
A
#
# COMPACT_ATOMS: atom_id res chain seq x y z
N MET A 1 17.40 1.15 -18.99
CA MET A 1 17.03 0.84 -20.39
C MET A 1 18.20 1.25 -21.28
N ALA A 2 18.61 0.39 -22.21
CA ALA A 2 19.58 0.73 -23.24
C ALA A 2 18.85 1.24 -24.50
N LEU A 3 19.49 2.12 -25.26
CA LEU A 3 18.93 2.63 -26.50
C LEU A 3 19.03 1.56 -27.60
N PRO A 4 18.14 1.56 -28.61
CA PRO A 4 18.34 0.81 -29.84
C PRO A 4 19.69 1.16 -30.47
N LYS A 5 20.39 0.17 -31.05
CA LYS A 5 21.78 0.32 -31.56
C LYS A 5 21.93 1.50 -32.53
N ASP A 6 20.97 1.67 -33.44
CA ASP A 6 21.00 2.72 -34.45
C ASP A 6 20.97 4.12 -33.81
N LEU A 7 20.25 4.26 -32.68
CA LEU A 7 20.19 5.51 -31.93
C LEU A 7 21.45 5.73 -31.08
N GLU A 8 22.08 4.66 -30.57
CA GLU A 8 23.38 4.77 -29.89
C GLU A 8 24.45 5.30 -30.85
N GLU A 9 24.51 4.77 -32.07
CA GLU A 9 25.44 5.23 -33.10
C GLU A 9 25.19 6.68 -33.50
N GLN A 10 23.92 7.08 -33.67
CA GLN A 10 23.56 8.47 -33.98
C GLN A 10 23.96 9.42 -32.85
N VAL A 11 23.69 9.06 -31.59
CA VAL A 11 24.10 9.87 -30.43
C VAL A 11 25.62 10.01 -30.39
N GLU A 12 26.37 8.94 -30.63
CA GLU A 12 27.83 9.00 -30.63
C GLU A 12 28.35 9.93 -31.72
N GLN A 13 27.79 9.87 -32.93
CA GLN A 13 28.16 10.77 -34.04
C GLN A 13 27.89 12.23 -33.70
N ILE A 14 26.72 12.54 -33.12
CA ILE A 14 26.33 13.89 -32.69
C ILE A 14 27.26 14.41 -31.59
N VAL A 15 27.56 13.60 -30.57
CA VAL A 15 28.48 13.99 -29.50
C VAL A 15 29.87 14.30 -30.07
N ARG A 16 30.34 13.51 -31.04
CA ARG A 16 31.63 13.73 -31.71
C ARG A 16 31.65 14.99 -32.56
N SER A 17 30.58 15.29 -33.32
CA SER A 17 30.51 16.52 -34.13
C SER A 17 30.50 17.76 -33.25
N VAL A 18 29.66 17.78 -32.22
CA VAL A 18 29.55 18.90 -31.27
C VAL A 18 30.87 19.12 -30.52
N ALA A 19 31.55 18.04 -30.10
CA ALA A 19 32.85 18.15 -29.43
C ALA A 19 33.90 18.80 -30.33
N ARG A 20 33.90 18.49 -31.64
CA ARG A 20 34.81 19.10 -32.62
C ARG A 20 34.48 20.57 -32.87
N GLU A 21 33.21 20.89 -33.15
CA GLU A 21 32.75 22.26 -33.42
C GLU A 21 33.03 23.20 -32.24
N ARG A 22 32.76 22.73 -31.02
CA ARG A 22 32.99 23.51 -29.79
C ARG A 22 34.42 23.39 -29.24
N ARG A 23 35.32 22.71 -29.95
CA ARG A 23 36.72 22.45 -29.54
C ARG A 23 36.82 21.93 -28.09
N LEU A 24 35.89 21.07 -27.68
CA LEU A 24 35.91 20.46 -26.36
C LEU A 24 37.04 19.43 -26.28
N GLY A 25 37.91 19.59 -25.28
CA GLY A 25 38.95 18.61 -24.97
C GLY A 25 38.36 17.31 -24.41
N LYS A 26 39.11 16.20 -24.53
CA LYS A 26 38.76 14.96 -23.82
C LYS A 26 38.86 15.20 -22.32
N LEU A 27 37.93 14.62 -21.54
CA LEU A 27 37.99 14.66 -20.09
C LEU A 27 39.34 14.12 -19.58
N THR A 28 39.98 14.90 -18.72
CA THR A 28 41.19 14.51 -17.99
C THR A 28 40.90 13.33 -17.07
N SER A 29 41.96 12.65 -16.63
CA SER A 29 41.84 11.56 -15.65
C SER A 29 41.22 12.04 -14.33
N LEU A 30 41.53 13.28 -13.92
CA LEU A 30 40.98 13.88 -12.71
C LEU A 30 39.48 14.19 -12.85
N GLU A 31 39.05 14.75 -13.98
CA GLU A 31 37.63 15.04 -14.24
C GLU A 31 36.81 13.76 -14.33
N ARG A 32 37.31 12.71 -15.02
CA ARG A 32 36.65 11.40 -15.05
C ARG A 32 36.51 10.80 -13.65
N PHE A 33 37.58 10.84 -12.86
CA PHE A 33 37.54 10.36 -11.48
C PHE A 33 36.53 11.13 -10.62
N ALA A 34 36.48 12.47 -10.75
CA ALA A 34 35.53 13.30 -10.02
C ALA A 34 34.07 12.99 -10.42
N LEU A 35 33.79 12.87 -11.72
CA LEU A 35 32.46 12.52 -12.25
C LEU A 35 32.03 11.13 -11.77
N GLU A 36 32.91 10.14 -11.89
CA GLU A 36 32.60 8.76 -11.48
C GLU A 36 32.35 8.68 -9.96
N ARG A 37 33.18 9.37 -9.16
CA ARG A 37 32.99 9.46 -7.71
C ARG A 37 31.69 10.18 -7.34
N GLY A 38 31.37 11.27 -8.04
CA GLY A 38 30.12 12.01 -7.89
C GLY A 38 28.90 11.15 -8.21
N ALA A 39 28.92 10.48 -9.36
CA ALA A 39 27.87 9.56 -9.80
C ALA A 39 27.67 8.41 -8.81
N ARG A 40 28.75 7.74 -8.38
CA ARG A 40 28.68 6.67 -7.37
C ARG A 40 28.10 7.15 -6.04
N ARG A 41 28.50 8.35 -5.58
CA ARG A 41 27.96 8.95 -4.35
C ARG A 41 26.49 9.29 -4.48
N GLY A 42 26.11 9.95 -5.59
CA GLY A 42 24.73 10.31 -5.89
C GLY A 42 23.83 9.07 -5.97
N LEU A 43 24.27 8.04 -6.69
CA LEU A 43 23.56 6.78 -6.81
C LEU A 43 23.39 6.08 -5.45
N ARG A 44 24.46 5.97 -4.66
CA ARG A 44 24.38 5.38 -3.31
C ARG A 44 23.44 6.14 -2.40
N LYS A 45 23.50 7.48 -2.41
CA LYS A 45 22.63 8.33 -1.60
C LYS A 45 21.17 8.20 -2.04
N GLY A 46 20.91 8.30 -3.35
CA GLY A 46 19.58 8.18 -3.94
C GLY A 46 18.97 6.81 -3.67
N LEU A 47 19.73 5.73 -3.85
CA LEU A 47 19.25 4.38 -3.57
C LEU A 47 18.92 4.19 -2.09
N ARG A 48 19.80 4.66 -1.19
CA ARG A 48 19.56 4.56 0.26
C ARG A 48 18.32 5.35 0.67
N GLN A 49 18.17 6.58 0.18
CA GLN A 49 17.02 7.43 0.50
C GLN A 49 15.72 6.86 -0.07
N GLY A 50 15.73 6.45 -1.35
CA GLY A 50 14.56 5.87 -2.00
C GLY A 50 14.12 4.57 -1.34
N LEU A 51 15.07 3.69 -0.99
CA LEU A 51 14.75 2.44 -0.29
C LEU A 51 14.18 2.70 1.11
N GLN A 52 14.80 3.62 1.87
CA GLN A 52 14.33 3.95 3.21
C GLN A 52 12.92 4.56 3.18
N GLN A 53 12.66 5.51 2.28
CA GLN A 53 11.36 6.15 2.13
C GLN A 53 10.30 5.16 1.65
N GLY A 54 10.61 4.37 0.61
CA GLY A 54 9.70 3.37 0.07
C GLY A 54 9.35 2.29 1.11
N LEU A 55 10.33 1.81 1.87
CA LEU A 55 10.08 0.84 2.93
C LEU A 55 9.24 1.43 4.05
N GLN A 56 9.55 2.65 4.50
CA GLN A 56 8.80 3.31 5.56
C GLN A 56 7.34 3.55 5.17
N GLN A 57 7.10 4.07 3.97
CA GLN A 57 5.74 4.32 3.46
C GLN A 57 4.98 3.02 3.25
N GLY A 58 5.60 2.02 2.61
CA GLY A 58 4.97 0.73 2.38
C GLY A 58 4.63 0.00 3.68
N LEU A 59 5.53 0.01 4.66
CA LEU A 59 5.28 -0.60 5.96
C LEU A 59 4.16 0.13 6.72
N GLN A 60 4.15 1.47 6.72
CA GLN A 60 3.12 2.25 7.40
C GLN A 60 1.74 2.01 6.79
N GLN A 61 1.63 2.06 5.46
CA GLN A 61 0.36 1.81 4.76
C GLN A 61 -0.11 0.37 4.97
N GLY A 62 0.79 -0.61 4.82
CA GLY A 62 0.46 -2.02 5.00
C GLY A 62 0.03 -2.34 6.44
N LEU A 63 0.71 -1.77 7.44
CA LEU A 63 0.33 -1.95 8.84
C LEU A 63 -1.03 -1.32 9.15
N GLN A 64 -1.29 -0.10 8.67
CA GLN A 64 -2.56 0.59 8.90
C GLN A 64 -3.73 -0.18 8.27
N GLN A 65 -3.58 -0.64 7.02
CA GLN A 65 -4.58 -1.45 6.33
C GLN A 65 -4.79 -2.79 7.04
N GLY A 66 -3.71 -3.48 7.42
CA GLY A 66 -3.79 -4.76 8.13
C GLY A 66 -4.46 -4.64 9.49
N LEU A 67 -4.17 -3.60 10.25
CA LEU A 67 -4.83 -3.34 11.55
C LEU A 67 -6.32 -3.03 11.39
N GLN A 68 -6.68 -2.22 10.39
CA GLN A 68 -8.09 -1.88 10.15
C GLN A 68 -8.89 -3.12 9.70
N GLN A 69 -8.35 -3.89 8.77
CA GLN A 69 -8.98 -5.14 8.33
C GLN A 69 -9.08 -6.16 9.47
N GLY A 70 -8.01 -6.31 10.26
CA GLY A 70 -8.01 -7.21 11.42
C GLY A 70 -9.03 -6.80 12.48
N LEU A 71 -9.20 -5.49 12.72
CA LEU A 71 -10.21 -4.99 13.65
C LEU A 71 -11.63 -5.25 13.14
N GLN A 72 -11.92 -4.97 11.86
CA GLN A 72 -13.22 -5.25 11.25
C GLN A 72 -13.56 -6.75 11.32
N GLN A 73 -12.61 -7.62 10.94
CA GLN A 73 -12.78 -9.07 11.03
C GLN A 73 -13.03 -9.52 12.47
N GLY A 74 -12.21 -9.04 13.42
CA GLY A 74 -12.36 -9.37 14.83
C GLY A 74 -13.72 -8.95 15.41
N LEU A 75 -14.24 -7.78 15.01
CA LEU A 75 -15.56 -7.34 15.44
C LEU A 75 -16.69 -8.18 14.82
N ARG A 76 -16.60 -8.52 13.53
CA ARG A 76 -17.56 -9.42 12.86
C ARG A 76 -17.58 -10.79 13.54
N ASP A 77 -16.42 -11.35 13.81
CA ASP A 77 -16.29 -12.65 14.50
C ASP A 77 -16.82 -12.58 15.94
N ALA A 78 -16.59 -11.48 16.65
CA ALA A 78 -17.13 -11.27 17.99
C ALA A 78 -18.66 -11.22 17.98
N VAL A 79 -19.26 -10.46 17.07
CA VAL A 79 -20.71 -10.40 16.87
C VAL A 79 -21.28 -11.80 16.62
N LEU A 80 -20.70 -12.53 15.66
CA LEU A 80 -21.15 -13.88 15.31
C LEU A 80 -21.01 -14.86 16.48
N THR A 81 -19.91 -14.77 17.24
CA THR A 81 -19.68 -15.60 18.43
C THR A 81 -20.75 -15.35 19.49
N VAL A 82 -21.08 -14.09 19.76
CA VAL A 82 -22.11 -13.72 20.74
C VAL A 82 -23.48 -14.20 20.28
N LEU A 83 -23.85 -13.95 19.02
CA LEU A 83 -25.13 -14.41 18.47
C LEU A 83 -25.23 -15.94 18.52
N HIS A 84 -24.15 -16.65 18.20
CA HIS A 84 -24.11 -18.10 18.26
C HIS A 84 -24.29 -18.62 19.68
N ALA A 85 -23.62 -18.01 20.65
CA ALA A 85 -23.72 -18.39 22.06
C ALA A 85 -25.12 -18.13 22.64
N ARG A 86 -25.81 -17.07 22.20
CA ARG A 86 -27.13 -16.67 22.75
C ARG A 86 -28.31 -17.35 22.04
N PHE A 87 -28.24 -17.46 20.73
CA PHE A 87 -29.39 -17.86 19.90
C PHE A 87 -29.15 -19.14 19.09
N GLY A 88 -27.95 -19.73 19.14
CA GLY A 88 -27.61 -20.95 18.42
C GLY A 88 -27.21 -20.69 16.98
N VAL A 89 -27.80 -21.39 16.01
CA VAL A 89 -27.37 -21.28 14.61
C VAL A 89 -27.69 -19.89 14.07
N VAL A 90 -26.66 -19.17 13.61
CA VAL A 90 -26.79 -17.85 12.99
C VAL A 90 -27.07 -18.03 11.49
N PRO A 91 -28.16 -17.45 10.93
CA PRO A 91 -28.47 -17.54 9.51
C PRO A 91 -27.39 -16.90 8.63
N GLU A 92 -27.12 -17.51 7.46
CA GLU A 92 -26.10 -16.99 6.53
C GLU A 92 -26.38 -15.55 6.06
N ARG A 93 -27.65 -15.17 5.94
CA ARG A 93 -28.03 -13.77 5.64
C ARG A 93 -27.44 -12.75 6.62
N VAL A 94 -27.28 -13.11 7.90
CA VAL A 94 -26.71 -12.23 8.93
C VAL A 94 -25.21 -12.13 8.75
N ARG A 95 -24.56 -13.25 8.41
CA ARG A 95 -23.12 -13.29 8.11
C ARG A 95 -22.81 -12.42 6.89
N GLU A 96 -23.53 -12.60 5.79
CA GLU A 96 -23.37 -11.82 4.56
C GLU A 96 -23.57 -10.31 4.82
N ALA A 97 -24.60 -9.96 5.58
CA ALA A 97 -24.87 -8.56 5.93
C ALA A 97 -23.77 -7.95 6.83
N LEU A 98 -23.20 -8.72 7.76
CA LEU A 98 -22.06 -8.27 8.57
C LEU A 98 -20.77 -8.11 7.76
N GLU A 99 -20.55 -8.98 6.78
CA GLU A 99 -19.41 -8.91 5.87
C GLU A 99 -19.45 -7.68 4.96
N ALA A 100 -20.65 -7.21 4.60
CA ALA A 100 -20.85 -5.99 3.81
C ALA A 100 -20.60 -4.69 4.59
N ILE A 101 -20.42 -4.74 5.92
CA ILE A 101 -20.24 -3.54 6.75
C ILE A 101 -18.75 -3.25 6.94
N ASP A 102 -18.27 -2.16 6.34
CA ASP A 102 -16.88 -1.72 6.47
C ASP A 102 -16.65 -0.68 7.60
N SER A 103 -17.71 -0.12 8.17
CA SER A 103 -17.58 0.82 9.31
C SER A 103 -17.31 0.06 10.61
N VAL A 104 -16.16 0.37 11.22
CA VAL A 104 -15.77 -0.14 12.54
C VAL A 104 -16.79 0.29 13.60
N GLU A 105 -17.25 1.54 13.54
CA GLU A 105 -18.20 2.12 14.48
C GLU A 105 -19.54 1.38 14.45
N ARG A 106 -20.01 1.03 13.24
CA ARG A 106 -21.22 0.23 13.07
C ARG A 106 -21.03 -1.20 13.59
N LEU A 107 -19.87 -1.81 13.33
CA LEU A 107 -19.56 -3.15 13.86
C LEU A 107 -19.46 -3.17 15.39
N GLU A 108 -18.90 -2.13 16.02
CA GLU A 108 -18.88 -1.97 17.48
C GLU A 108 -20.29 -1.83 18.06
N ALA A 109 -21.13 -1.01 17.44
CA ALA A 109 -22.53 -0.85 17.85
C ALA A 109 -23.30 -2.19 17.73
N LEU A 110 -23.06 -2.94 16.65
CA LEU A 110 -23.65 -4.27 16.46
C LEU A 110 -23.12 -5.29 17.47
N SER A 111 -21.86 -5.20 17.89
CA SER A 111 -21.30 -6.06 18.94
C SER A 111 -22.04 -5.84 20.27
N ALA A 112 -22.23 -4.59 20.66
CA ALA A 112 -23.02 -4.25 21.84
C ALA A 112 -24.48 -4.71 21.70
N LEU A 113 -25.09 -4.52 20.53
CA LEU A 113 -26.46 -4.95 20.26
C LEU A 113 -26.61 -6.47 20.30
N ALA A 114 -25.65 -7.23 19.76
CA ALA A 114 -25.67 -8.68 19.80
C ALA A 114 -25.70 -9.22 21.24
N ALA A 115 -25.08 -8.50 22.18
CA ALA A 115 -25.09 -8.84 23.59
C ALA A 115 -26.40 -8.48 24.32
N THR A 116 -27.13 -7.47 23.85
CA THR A 116 -28.33 -6.94 24.53
C THR A 116 -29.66 -7.30 23.84
N ALA A 117 -29.65 -7.70 22.57
CA ALA A 117 -30.85 -8.00 21.79
C ALA A 117 -31.72 -9.07 22.48
N GLU A 118 -33.04 -8.91 22.43
CA GLU A 118 -33.99 -9.84 23.05
C GLU A 118 -34.15 -11.13 22.23
N SER A 119 -33.97 -11.07 20.91
CA SER A 119 -34.01 -12.21 20.00
C SER A 119 -33.11 -12.00 18.79
N LEU A 120 -32.85 -13.09 18.05
CA LEU A 120 -32.13 -13.02 16.78
C LEU A 120 -32.87 -12.18 15.74
N GLU A 121 -34.20 -12.24 15.70
CA GLU A 121 -35.01 -11.45 14.77
C GLU A 121 -34.91 -9.95 15.07
N ALA A 122 -34.88 -9.57 16.35
CA ALA A 122 -34.69 -8.17 16.75
C ALA A 122 -33.32 -7.64 16.32
N PHE A 123 -32.27 -8.47 16.44
CA PHE A 123 -30.94 -8.12 15.95
C PHE A 123 -30.92 -7.96 14.42
N GLU A 124 -31.53 -8.88 13.68
CA GLU A 124 -31.59 -8.82 12.22
C GLU A 124 -32.33 -7.58 11.70
N GLN A 125 -33.42 -7.19 12.36
CA GLN A 125 -34.14 -5.96 12.01
C GLN A 125 -33.25 -4.72 12.18
N ALA A 126 -32.52 -4.63 13.30
CA ALA A 126 -31.60 -3.53 13.54
C ALA A 126 -30.42 -3.52 12.57
N LEU A 127 -29.93 -4.70 12.16
CA LEU A 127 -28.89 -4.85 11.14
C LEU A 127 -29.33 -4.26 9.79
N GLN A 128 -30.60 -4.43 9.42
CA GLN A 128 -31.21 -3.92 8.19
C GLN A 128 -31.57 -2.44 8.25
N GLN A 129 -31.89 -1.89 9.43
CA GLN A 129 -32.32 -0.50 9.59
C GLN A 129 -31.18 0.52 9.59
N GLY A 130 -29.96 0.08 9.92
CA GLY A 130 -28.84 0.98 10.10
C GLY A 130 -27.99 1.21 8.85
N GLU A 131 -28.54 1.50 7.67
CA GLU A 131 -27.71 1.96 6.53
C GLU A 131 -26.87 3.21 6.88
#